data_AF-A0A3G2L5Y2-F1
#
_entry.id   AF-A0A3G2L5Y2-F1
#
_cell.length_a   1.000
_cell.length_b   1.000
_cell.length_c   1.000
_cell.angle_alpha   90.00
_cell.angle_beta   90.00
_cell.angle_gamma   90.00
#
_symmetry.space_group_name_H-M   'P 1'
#
loop_
_entity.id
_entity.type
_entity.pdbx_description
1 polymer ?
#
loop_
_entity_poly.entity_id
_entity_poly.type
_entity_poly.pdbx_seq_one_letter_code
_entity_poly.pdbx_strand_id
1 'polypeptide(L)'
;MMKKVLEQLKEYQSDIYNREHAEGAYRLLSSNLNSFGLEDPSTKIEMDMYLGRLKNSINVESIDEFALLFSELLLKIILLLKKNAVIS
;
A
#
# COMPACT_ATOMS: atom_id res chain seq x y z
N MET A 1 -4.12 -13.42 8.65
CA MET A 1 -2.93 -12.61 8.28
C MET A 1 -3.35 -11.30 7.61
N MET A 2 -4.10 -11.35 6.50
CA MET A 2 -4.59 -10.17 5.76
C MET A 2 -5.30 -9.11 6.62
N LYS A 3 -6.18 -9.52 7.55
CA LYS A 3 -6.90 -8.60 8.45
C LYS A 3 -5.96 -7.69 9.27
N LYS A 4 -4.88 -8.25 9.83
CA LYS A 4 -3.87 -7.50 10.60
C LYS A 4 -3.10 -6.50 9.73
N VAL A 5 -2.75 -6.91 8.51
CA VAL A 5 -2.10 -6.02 7.53
C VAL A 5 -3.02 -4.86 7.19
N LEU A 6 -4.30 -5.12 6.90
CA LEU A 6 -5.28 -4.07 6.61
C LEU A 6 -5.51 -3.10 7.78
N GLU A 7 -5.45 -3.58 9.02
CA GLU A 7 -5.53 -2.74 10.22
C GLU A 7 -4.30 -1.82 10.33
N GLN A 8 -3.09 -2.35 10.18
CA GLN A 8 -1.85 -1.55 10.19
C GLN A 8 -1.78 -0.54 9.04
N LEU A 9 -2.27 -0.89 7.84
CA LEU A 9 -2.33 0.07 6.73
C LEU A 9 -3.26 1.25 7.04
N LYS A 10 -4.34 1.05 7.80
CA LYS A 10 -5.21 2.14 8.25
C LYS A 10 -4.53 3.04 9.27
N GLU A 11 -3.68 2.49 10.14
CA GLU A 11 -2.87 3.27 11.07
C GLU A 11 -1.92 4.19 10.29
N TYR A 12 -1.26 3.68 9.24
CA TYR A 12 -0.43 4.51 8.39
C TYR A 12 -1.22 5.61 7.63
N GLN A 13 -2.50 5.36 7.28
CA GLN A 13 -3.38 6.38 6.69
C GLN A 13 -3.79 7.49 7.66
N SER A 14 -3.63 7.32 8.98
CA SER A 14 -4.06 8.34 9.95
C SER A 14 -3.24 9.62 9.90
N ASP A 15 -2.02 9.55 9.36
CA ASP A 15 -1.15 10.69 9.10
C ASP A 15 -0.46 10.53 7.74
N ILE A 16 -1.11 11.09 6.72
CA ILE A 16 -0.64 11.02 5.33
C ILE A 16 0.51 12.01 5.04
N TYR A 17 0.85 12.89 5.98
CA TYR A 17 1.95 13.84 5.83
C TYR A 17 3.27 13.29 6.40
N ASN A 18 3.22 12.16 7.11
CA ASN A 18 4.39 11.51 7.67
C ASN A 18 5.05 10.52 6.69
N ARG A 19 6.32 10.77 6.35
CA ARG A 19 7.11 9.88 5.47
C ARG A 19 7.45 8.54 6.12
N GLU A 20 7.61 8.49 7.44
CA GLU A 20 7.84 7.24 8.16
C GLU A 20 6.64 6.30 8.04
N HIS A 21 5.43 6.84 7.92
CA HIS A 21 4.22 6.05 7.64
C HIS A 21 4.24 5.45 6.23
N ALA A 22 4.68 6.22 5.23
CA ALA A 22 4.83 5.71 3.87
C ALA A 22 5.91 4.60 3.80
N GLU A 23 7.04 4.80 4.46
CA GLU A 23 8.10 3.78 4.59
C GLU A 23 7.62 2.53 5.34
N GLY A 24 6.89 2.73 6.45
CA GLY A 24 6.28 1.67 7.24
C GLY A 24 5.30 0.83 6.41
N ALA A 25 4.40 1.50 5.68
CA ALA A 25 3.46 0.85 4.77
C ALA A 25 4.18 0.06 3.68
N TYR A 26 5.20 0.65 3.03
CA TYR A 26 5.98 -0.03 2.00
C TYR A 26 6.68 -1.29 2.54
N ARG A 27 7.33 -1.20 3.71
CA ARG A 27 8.02 -2.34 4.36
C ARG A 27 7.04 -3.44 4.75
N LEU A 28 5.89 -3.08 5.31
CA LEU A 28 4.84 -4.02 5.69
C LEU A 28 4.33 -4.78 4.46
N LEU A 29 4.00 -4.07 3.38
CA LEU A 29 3.50 -4.67 2.15
C LEU A 29 4.54 -5.57 1.49
N SER A 30 5.78 -5.09 1.37
CA SER A 30 6.86 -5.82 0.70
C SER A 30 7.22 -7.11 1.44
N SER A 31 7.22 -7.09 2.77
CA SER A 31 7.51 -8.28 3.59
C SER A 31 6.39 -9.31 3.58
N ASN A 32 5.16 -8.92 3.25
CA ASN A 32 4.00 -9.80 3.25
C ASN A 32 3.47 -10.12 1.83
N LEU A 33 4.09 -9.57 0.77
CA LEU A 33 3.58 -9.67 -0.61
C LEU A 33 3.26 -11.10 -1.05
N ASN A 34 4.17 -12.04 -0.78
CA ASN A 34 4.00 -13.45 -1.12
C ASN A 34 2.86 -14.14 -0.36
N SER A 35 2.49 -13.61 0.81
CA SER A 35 1.44 -14.18 1.67
C SER A 35 0.03 -13.73 1.27
N PHE A 36 -0.09 -12.75 0.37
CA PHE A 36 -1.38 -12.18 -0.01
C PHE A 36 -2.20 -13.08 -0.95
N GLY A 37 -1.60 -14.10 -1.57
CA GLY A 37 -2.31 -15.03 -2.44
C GLY A 37 -2.92 -14.32 -3.66
N LEU A 38 -2.18 -13.40 -4.28
CA LEU A 38 -2.61 -12.71 -5.50
C LEU A 38 -2.44 -13.66 -6.70
N GLU A 39 -3.44 -14.53 -6.93
CA GLU A 39 -3.39 -15.57 -7.98
C GLU A 39 -3.62 -15.01 -9.38
N ASP A 40 -4.43 -13.95 -9.49
CA ASP A 40 -4.70 -13.29 -10.75
C ASP A 40 -3.48 -12.46 -11.23
N PRO A 41 -2.90 -12.75 -12.41
CA PRO A 41 -1.72 -12.05 -12.90
C PRO A 41 -1.92 -10.54 -13.06
N SER A 42 -3.12 -10.09 -13.43
CA SER A 42 -3.39 -8.65 -13.59
C SER A 42 -3.37 -7.92 -12.25
N THR A 43 -3.95 -8.53 -11.21
CA THR A 43 -3.93 -8.04 -9.82
C THR A 43 -2.52 -7.97 -9.28
N LYS A 44 -1.67 -8.96 -9.59
CA LYS A 44 -0.26 -8.95 -9.19
C LYS A 44 0.52 -7.80 -9.84
N ILE A 45 0.32 -7.58 -11.15
CA ILE A 45 0.94 -6.46 -11.88
C ILE A 45 0.49 -5.12 -11.29
N GLU A 46 -0.80 -4.96 -11.00
CA GLU A 46 -1.32 -3.75 -10.36
C GLU A 46 -0.70 -3.52 -8.97
N MET A 47 -0.60 -4.58 -8.16
CA MET A 47 0.05 -4.49 -6.84
C MET A 47 1.51 -4.05 -6.97
N ASP A 48 2.29 -4.68 -7.84
CA ASP A 48 3.70 -4.36 -8.04
C ASP A 48 3.87 -2.91 -8.52
N MET A 49 3.00 -2.45 -9.43
CA MET A 49 2.98 -1.06 -9.89
C MET A 49 2.68 -0.08 -8.75
N TYR A 50 1.63 -0.32 -7.97
CA TYR A 50 1.27 0.55 -6.84
C TYR A 50 2.37 0.56 -5.78
N LEU A 51 2.96 -0.59 -5.46
CA LEU A 51 4.03 -0.70 -4.48
C LEU A 51 5.31 0.02 -4.92
N GLY A 52 5.66 -0.08 -6.21
CA GLY A 52 6.76 0.67 -6.81
C GLY A 52 6.54 2.19 -6.75
N ARG A 53 5.32 2.65 -7.06
CA ARG A 53 4.96 4.08 -6.94
C ARG A 53 4.96 4.55 -5.49
N LEU A 54 4.54 3.70 -4.54
CA LEU A 54 4.54 4.02 -3.10
C LEU A 54 5.96 4.21 -2.60
N LYS A 55 6.90 3.36 -3.04
CA LYS A 55 8.32 3.54 -2.73
C LYS A 55 8.86 4.88 -3.25
N ASN A 56 8.47 5.25 -4.46
CA ASN A 56 8.95 6.48 -5.08
C ASN A 56 8.33 7.74 -4.46
N SER A 57 7.10 7.66 -3.94
CA SER A 57 6.43 8.83 -3.35
C SER A 57 7.18 9.38 -2.14
N ILE A 58 7.92 8.55 -1.40
CA ILE A 58 8.73 8.96 -0.24
C ILE A 58 9.73 10.08 -0.60
N ASN A 59 10.25 10.06 -1.82
CA ASN A 59 11.27 11.01 -2.30
C ASN A 59 10.67 12.27 -2.96
N VAL A 60 9.34 12.41 -2.99
CA VAL A 60 8.69 13.61 -3.54
C VAL A 60 9.00 14.80 -2.63
N GLU A 61 9.55 15.87 -3.23
CA GLU A 61 10.01 17.06 -2.50
C GLU A 61 8.83 17.84 -1.91
N SER A 62 7.79 18.08 -2.71
CA SER A 62 6.58 18.77 -2.27
C SER A 62 5.82 17.90 -1.26
N ILE A 63 5.62 18.44 -0.06
CA ILE A 63 4.91 17.76 1.02
C ILE A 63 3.44 17.45 0.65
N ASP A 64 2.78 18.35 -0.09
CA ASP A 64 1.40 18.16 -0.52
C ASP A 64 1.28 17.12 -1.63
N GLU A 65 2.21 17.13 -2.59
CA GLU A 65 2.26 16.09 -3.64
C GLU A 65 2.58 14.72 -3.05
N PHE A 66 3.51 14.67 -2.08
CA PHE A 66 3.78 13.46 -1.32
C PHE A 66 2.51 12.93 -0.64
N ALA A 67 1.81 13.76 0.13
CA ALA A 67 0.63 13.34 0.89
C ALA A 67 -0.49 12.87 -0.04
N LEU A 68 -0.70 13.57 -1.16
CA LEU A 68 -1.66 13.17 -2.18
C LEU A 68 -1.31 11.81 -2.79
N LEU A 69 -0.06 11.63 -3.24
CA LEU A 69 0.39 10.37 -3.83
C LEU A 69 0.34 9.22 -2.83
N PHE A 70 0.79 9.45 -1.59
CA PHE A 70 0.78 8.43 -0.54
C PHE A 70 -0.65 7.99 -0.22
N SER A 71 -1.56 8.93 0.00
CA SER A 71 -2.97 8.63 0.31
C SER A 71 -3.66 7.86 -0.84
N GLU A 72 -3.43 8.27 -2.08
CA GLU A 72 -3.98 7.63 -3.28
C GLU A 72 -3.50 6.17 -3.40
N LEU A 73 -2.18 5.96 -3.33
CA LEU A 73 -1.57 4.65 -3.52
C LEU A 73 -1.95 3.69 -2.39
N LEU A 74 -1.95 4.17 -1.14
CA LEU A 74 -2.33 3.36 0.00
C LEU A 74 -3.81 2.94 -0.05
N LEU A 75 -4.70 3.84 -0.49
CA LEU A 75 -6.11 3.50 -0.72
C LEU A 75 -6.27 2.43 -1.81
N LYS A 76 -5.60 2.60 -2.96
CA LYS A 76 -5.65 1.62 -4.06
C LYS A 76 -5.19 0.24 -3.62
N ILE A 77 -4.09 0.16 -2.87
CA ILE A 77 -3.57 -1.09 -2.33
C ILE A 77 -4.56 -1.72 -1.35
N ILE A 78 -5.14 -0.95 -0.42
CA ILE A 78 -6.14 -1.45 0.53
C ILE A 78 -7.36 -2.02 -0.20
N LEU A 79 -7.84 -1.34 -1.24
CA LEU A 79 -8.99 -1.80 -2.03
C LEU A 79 -8.66 -3.09 -2.77
N LEU A 80 -7.47 -3.19 -3.37
CA LEU A 80 -7.00 -4.39 -4.07
C LEU A 80 -6.91 -5.60 -3.12
N LEU A 81 -6.32 -5.41 -1.93
CA LEU A 81 -6.23 -6.44 -0.90
C LEU A 81 -7.60 -6.87 -0.36
N LYS A 82 -8.52 -5.92 -0.15
CA LYS A 82 -9.90 -6.23 0.28
C LYS A 82 -10.65 -7.02 -0.79
N LYS A 83 -10.54 -6.63 -2.06
CA LYS A 83 -11.13 -7.37 -3.17
C LYS A 83 -10.62 -8.80 -3.20
N ASN A 84 -9.31 -9.00 -3.08
CA ASN A 84 -8.71 -10.34 -3.06
C ASN A 84 -9.24 -11.18 -1.88
N ALA A 85 -9.30 -10.59 -0.68
CA ALA A 85 -9.75 -11.27 0.54
C ALA A 85 -11.25 -11.66 0.56
N VAL A 86 -12.08 -11.09 -0.32
CA VAL A 86 -13.49 -11.51 -0.49
C VAL A 86 -13.61 -12.70 -1.45
N ILE A 87 -12.66 -12.85 -2.37
CA ILE A 87 -12.64 -13.90 -3.40
C ILE A 87 -11.93 -15.16 -2.88
N SER A 88 -11.04 -15.01 -1.89
CA SER A 88 -10.32 -16.10 -1.20
C SER A 88 -11.15 -16.72 -0.08
#